data_AF-A0A812XY74-F1
#
_entry.id   AF-A0A812XY74-F1
#
_cell.length_a   1.000
_cell.length_b   1.000
_cell.length_c   1.000
_cell.angle_alpha   90.00
_cell.angle_beta   90.00
_cell.angle_gamma   90.00
#
_symmetry.space_group_name_H-M   'P 1'
#
loop_
_entity.id
_entity.type
_entity.pdbx_description
1 polymer ?
#
loop_
_entity_poly.entity_id
_entity_poly.type
_entity_poly.pdbx_seq_one_letter_code
_entity_poly.pdbx_strand_id
1 'polypeptide(L)'
;MTMTAMFMASAVSALVLRSAAVRTQPGILAGCNYKALAAAKVDRRWGAEAVEVSFCGRSAKLRKRGPVRDPFDGVEWWDASQQGEKLTGQESETLKNHVGSYWRYGRSVVQLGRGLLPPLYSEDYNTDFKDKDYVSLARSVLDFTVTLGDAANKLPAPKTCVDSWLSVWLPSEKLQALRAKAANGETTSFSWFQSPTTDEDHSYMFLSDNNQPSHCSPYCQWRSFSFPVQFHFRTRHSKDVAKYDDKEKPVLILPNLAFKVLDVSEVITDPLYVMSSAELVEWLNETHPYRNWQYERAGQSFGPYPRLAQAVQDRGMDGQGFSAWEVDGKYDMLHLEGAEYRPFFDALASRFEMPPRAGRFGTPVANQAPYIIKVKLEDTEGCA
;
A
#
# COMPACT_ATOMS: atom_id res chain seq x y z
N MET A 1 4.46 82.44 15.16
CA MET A 1 5.32 81.27 15.40
C MET A 1 4.70 80.07 14.69
N THR A 2 5.45 79.51 13.74
CA THR A 2 5.48 78.10 13.32
C THR A 2 4.17 77.35 12.97
N MET A 3 3.97 77.20 11.65
CA MET A 3 4.12 75.94 10.89
C MET A 3 3.08 74.79 10.98
N THR A 4 2.58 74.41 9.79
CA THR A 4 2.32 73.02 9.26
C THR A 4 1.10 72.26 9.82
N ALA A 5 0.29 71.47 9.09
CA ALA A 5 0.37 70.91 7.74
C ALA A 5 -1.03 70.48 7.20
N MET A 6 -1.11 70.34 5.87
CA MET A 6 -2.13 69.69 5.05
C MET A 6 -2.25 68.16 5.28
N PHE A 7 -3.41 67.58 4.92
CA PHE A 7 -3.66 66.52 3.90
C PHE A 7 -5.05 65.88 4.17
N MET A 8 -6.10 66.13 3.39
CA MET A 8 -6.50 65.53 2.10
C MET A 8 -6.57 63.99 2.04
N ALA A 9 -7.83 63.51 2.01
CA ALA A 9 -8.47 62.57 1.08
C ALA A 9 -7.72 61.31 0.58
N SER A 10 -8.35 60.14 0.72
CA SER A 10 -9.09 59.47 -0.38
C SER A 10 -9.46 58.03 -0.04
N ALA A 11 -10.65 57.63 -0.48
CA ALA A 11 -11.20 56.28 -0.43
C ALA A 11 -10.43 55.32 -1.35
N VAL A 12 -10.33 54.04 -0.93
CA VAL A 12 -10.26 52.91 -1.87
C VAL A 12 -11.07 51.76 -1.29
N SER A 13 -12.07 51.35 -2.07
CA SER A 13 -12.89 50.16 -1.93
C SER A 13 -12.04 48.89 -1.82
N ALA A 14 -12.21 48.11 -0.76
CA ALA A 14 -11.80 46.71 -0.74
C ALA A 14 -13.04 45.85 -0.97
N LEU A 15 -13.28 45.54 -2.24
CA LEU A 15 -14.16 44.47 -2.67
C LEU A 15 -13.57 43.15 -2.15
N VAL A 16 -14.03 42.68 -0.99
CA VAL A 16 -13.71 41.34 -0.52
C VAL A 16 -14.53 40.36 -1.36
N LEU A 17 -13.92 39.85 -2.42
CA LEU A 17 -14.33 38.60 -3.07
C LEU A 17 -14.16 37.48 -2.05
N ARG A 18 -15.19 37.27 -1.22
CA ARG A 18 -15.39 35.98 -0.56
C ARG A 18 -15.71 34.99 -1.66
N SER A 19 -14.71 34.25 -2.12
CA SER A 19 -14.91 32.98 -2.80
C SER A 19 -15.58 32.05 -1.79
N ALA A 20 -16.90 32.10 -1.72
CA ALA A 20 -17.69 31.07 -1.07
C ALA A 20 -17.43 29.80 -1.87
N ALA A 21 -16.62 28.90 -1.32
CA ALA A 21 -16.60 27.52 -1.73
C ALA A 21 -18.03 27.00 -1.56
N VAL A 22 -18.77 26.95 -2.66
CA VAL A 22 -20.06 26.28 -2.72
C VAL A 22 -19.79 24.83 -2.36
N ARG A 23 -20.30 24.38 -1.22
CA ARG A 23 -20.31 22.96 -0.85
C ARG A 23 -21.23 22.23 -1.83
N THR A 24 -20.68 21.78 -2.95
CA THR A 24 -21.29 20.78 -3.81
C THR A 24 -20.86 19.40 -3.30
N GLN A 25 -21.81 18.66 -2.72
CA GLN A 25 -21.71 17.26 -2.23
C GLN A 25 -20.59 16.95 -1.20
N PRO A 26 -20.86 16.13 -0.16
CA PRO A 26 -19.81 15.68 0.75
C PRO A 26 -18.92 14.66 0.02
N GLY A 27 -17.78 15.11 -0.50
CA GLY A 27 -16.80 14.25 -1.18
C GLY A 27 -15.92 14.97 -2.21
N ILE A 28 -16.35 16.12 -2.73
CA ILE A 28 -15.62 16.86 -3.78
C ILE A 28 -14.98 18.12 -3.19
N LEU A 29 -13.67 18.11 -3.01
CA LEU A 29 -12.90 19.31 -2.71
C LEU A 29 -12.85 20.19 -3.97
N ALA A 30 -13.82 21.07 -4.12
CA ALA A 30 -13.87 22.03 -5.22
C ALA A 30 -12.58 22.88 -5.24
N GLY A 31 -11.81 22.81 -6.33
CA GLY A 31 -10.80 23.82 -6.64
C GLY A 31 -9.69 23.43 -7.62
N CYS A 32 -9.32 22.15 -7.72
CA CYS A 32 -8.18 21.74 -8.55
C CYS A 32 -8.43 20.38 -9.24
N ASN A 33 -8.86 20.43 -10.49
CA ASN A 33 -8.99 19.25 -11.33
C ASN A 33 -7.60 18.68 -11.68
N TYR A 34 -7.45 17.35 -11.70
CA TYR A 34 -6.18 16.67 -11.98
C TYR A 34 -5.51 17.11 -13.30
N LYS A 35 -6.27 17.54 -14.31
CA LYS A 35 -5.73 18.07 -15.58
C LYS A 35 -4.81 19.28 -15.37
N ALA A 36 -4.99 20.05 -14.30
CA ALA A 36 -4.10 21.15 -13.96
C ALA A 36 -2.65 20.69 -13.66
N LEU A 37 -2.45 19.40 -13.31
CA LEU A 37 -1.12 18.85 -13.07
C LEU A 37 -0.28 18.72 -14.35
N ALA A 38 -0.89 18.57 -15.52
CA ALA A 38 -0.16 18.57 -16.80
C ALA A 38 0.48 19.94 -17.05
N ALA A 39 -0.24 21.01 -16.68
CA ALA A 39 0.24 22.39 -16.78
C ALA A 39 0.98 22.89 -15.54
N ALA A 40 1.27 22.02 -14.55
CA ALA A 40 1.99 22.41 -13.35
C ALA A 40 3.34 23.05 -13.70
N LYS A 41 3.97 23.82 -12.82
CA LYS A 41 5.36 24.24 -12.97
C LYS A 41 6.25 23.36 -12.10
N VAL A 42 7.28 22.73 -12.68
CA VAL A 42 8.24 21.93 -11.92
C VAL A 42 9.57 22.69 -11.91
N ASP A 43 9.99 23.12 -10.72
CA ASP A 43 11.24 23.85 -10.53
C ASP A 43 12.18 23.07 -9.62
N ARG A 44 13.49 23.14 -9.90
CA ARG A 44 14.49 22.68 -8.94
C ARG A 44 14.56 23.69 -7.80
N ARG A 45 14.25 23.23 -6.60
CA ARG A 45 14.32 24.01 -5.37
C ARG A 45 14.98 23.12 -4.31
N TRP A 46 15.85 23.68 -3.49
CA TRP A 46 16.51 22.96 -2.38
C TRP A 46 17.51 21.86 -2.79
N GLY A 47 18.41 22.18 -3.74
CA GLY A 47 19.52 21.30 -4.11
C GLY A 47 19.19 20.31 -5.22
N ALA A 48 20.03 19.28 -5.37
CA ALA A 48 19.88 18.28 -6.43
C ALA A 48 18.82 17.20 -6.14
N GLU A 49 18.34 17.09 -4.90
CA GLU A 49 17.51 15.96 -4.44
C GLU A 49 16.05 16.34 -4.12
N ALA A 50 15.62 17.53 -4.56
CA ALA A 50 14.27 18.01 -4.37
C ALA A 50 13.79 18.86 -5.54
N VAL A 51 12.48 18.80 -5.79
CA VAL A 51 11.78 19.65 -6.75
C VAL A 51 10.53 20.23 -6.10
N GLU A 52 10.09 21.36 -6.62
CA GLU A 52 8.82 21.99 -6.30
C GLU A 52 7.87 21.87 -7.49
N VAL A 53 6.66 21.38 -7.26
CA VAL A 53 5.58 21.30 -8.24
C VAL A 53 4.51 22.31 -7.87
N SER A 54 4.33 23.34 -8.68
CA SER A 54 3.33 24.40 -8.46
C SER A 54 2.13 24.22 -9.38
N PHE A 55 0.93 24.15 -8.82
CA PHE A 55 -0.32 23.90 -9.53
C PHE A 55 -1.50 24.48 -8.73
N CYS A 56 -2.55 24.98 -9.40
CA CYS A 56 -3.76 25.50 -8.74
C CYS A 56 -3.49 26.52 -7.60
N GLY A 57 -2.48 27.38 -7.74
CA GLY A 57 -2.09 28.34 -6.70
C GLY A 57 -1.45 27.73 -5.45
N ARG A 58 -1.08 26.44 -5.50
CA ARG A 58 -0.42 25.68 -4.42
C ARG A 58 0.94 25.18 -4.92
N SER A 59 1.79 24.78 -3.98
CA SER A 59 3.09 24.18 -4.29
C SER A 59 3.30 22.93 -3.43
N ALA A 60 3.76 21.86 -4.06
CA ALA A 60 4.11 20.60 -3.44
C ALA A 60 5.62 20.37 -3.56
N LYS A 61 6.26 20.00 -2.45
CA LYS A 61 7.67 19.66 -2.43
C LYS A 61 7.84 18.16 -2.57
N LEU A 62 8.53 17.72 -3.62
CA LEU A 62 8.95 16.33 -3.79
C LEU A 62 10.41 16.17 -3.39
N ARG A 63 10.75 15.08 -2.70
CA ARG A 63 12.12 14.81 -2.23
C ARG A 63 12.51 13.36 -2.49
N LYS A 64 13.80 13.09 -2.62
CA LYS A 64 14.30 11.73 -2.81
C LYS A 64 14.10 10.82 -1.58
N ARG A 65 14.14 11.40 -0.37
CA ARG A 65 14.00 10.70 0.91
C ARG A 65 13.27 11.57 1.95
N GLY A 66 12.76 10.90 2.98
CA GLY A 66 12.16 11.51 4.16
C GLY A 66 10.62 11.56 4.12
N PRO A 67 9.99 11.94 5.23
CA PRO A 67 8.54 12.04 5.30
C PRO A 67 8.08 13.20 4.42
N VAL A 68 7.15 12.91 3.52
CA VAL A 68 6.47 13.92 2.71
C VAL A 68 4.97 13.81 2.95
N ARG A 69 4.34 14.96 3.18
CA ARG A 69 2.89 15.08 3.34
C ARG A 69 2.27 14.94 1.95
N ASP A 70 1.14 14.24 1.85
CA ASP A 70 0.43 13.90 0.61
C ASP A 70 0.38 15.10 -0.36
N PRO A 71 1.29 15.18 -1.35
CA PRO A 71 1.59 16.41 -2.11
C PRO A 71 0.43 16.88 -2.99
N PHE A 72 -0.41 15.93 -3.39
CA PHE A 72 -1.55 16.15 -4.28
C PHE A 72 -2.88 15.97 -3.56
N ASP A 73 -2.89 16.05 -2.22
CA ASP A 73 -4.12 16.04 -1.44
C ASP A 73 -5.05 17.19 -1.87
N GLY A 74 -6.33 16.85 -2.04
CA GLY A 74 -7.38 17.76 -2.53
C GLY A 74 -7.36 18.03 -4.04
N VAL A 75 -6.57 17.30 -4.84
CA VAL A 75 -6.78 17.25 -6.30
C VAL A 75 -7.97 16.35 -6.60
N GLU A 76 -8.92 16.85 -7.39
CA GLU A 76 -10.09 16.09 -7.84
C GLU A 76 -9.74 15.26 -9.07
N TRP A 77 -9.80 13.93 -8.92
CA TRP A 77 -9.47 12.97 -9.98
C TRP A 77 -10.70 12.37 -10.66
N TRP A 78 -11.85 12.38 -10.01
CA TRP A 78 -13.07 11.82 -10.56
C TRP A 78 -13.77 12.82 -11.48
N ASP A 79 -13.95 12.45 -12.75
CA ASP A 79 -14.65 13.23 -13.75
C ASP A 79 -15.68 12.34 -14.46
N ALA A 80 -16.90 12.33 -13.92
CA ALA A 80 -17.99 11.51 -14.44
C ALA A 80 -18.40 11.89 -15.87
N SER A 81 -18.08 13.10 -16.34
CA SER A 81 -18.49 13.58 -17.67
C SER A 81 -17.81 12.83 -18.82
N GLN A 82 -16.66 12.20 -18.56
CA GLN A 82 -15.89 11.47 -19.57
C GLN A 82 -16.31 9.99 -19.71
N GLN A 83 -17.15 9.47 -18.82
CA GLN A 83 -17.46 8.04 -18.79
C GLN A 83 -18.12 7.56 -20.09
N GLY A 84 -17.56 6.50 -20.67
CA GLY A 84 -18.04 5.91 -21.92
C GLY A 84 -17.44 6.53 -23.18
N GLU A 85 -16.60 7.57 -23.06
CA GLU A 85 -15.82 8.06 -24.18
C GLU A 85 -14.80 7.01 -24.67
N LYS A 86 -14.44 7.11 -25.96
CA LYS A 86 -13.46 6.21 -26.56
C LYS A 86 -12.05 6.56 -26.08
N LEU A 87 -11.31 5.53 -25.64
CA LEU A 87 -9.89 5.64 -25.36
C LEU A 87 -9.09 5.93 -26.64
N THR A 88 -8.15 6.86 -26.56
CA THR A 88 -7.12 7.04 -27.57
C THR A 88 -6.10 5.89 -27.52
N GLY A 89 -5.27 5.76 -28.57
CA GLY A 89 -4.19 4.77 -28.58
C GLY A 89 -3.19 5.00 -27.43
N GLN A 90 -2.85 6.27 -27.16
CA GLN A 90 -1.96 6.65 -26.06
C GLN A 90 -2.57 6.31 -24.70
N GLU A 91 -3.84 6.64 -24.46
CA GLU A 91 -4.54 6.33 -23.20
C GLU A 91 -4.61 4.82 -22.94
N SER A 92 -4.88 4.02 -23.97
CA SER A 92 -4.91 2.56 -23.83
C SER A 92 -3.52 1.99 -23.54
N GLU A 93 -2.47 2.54 -24.14
CA GLU A 93 -1.10 2.12 -23.87
C GLU A 93 -0.65 2.54 -22.47
N THR A 94 -1.03 3.74 -22.00
CA THR A 94 -0.79 4.20 -20.63
C THR A 94 -1.45 3.28 -19.59
N LEU A 95 -2.70 2.87 -19.80
CA LEU A 95 -3.37 1.90 -18.91
C LEU A 95 -2.61 0.59 -18.86
N LYS A 96 -2.28 0.03 -20.03
CA LYS A 96 -1.51 -1.22 -20.15
C LYS A 96 -0.14 -1.13 -19.45
N ASN A 97 0.58 -0.03 -19.65
CA ASN A 97 1.90 0.17 -19.04
C ASN A 97 1.82 0.32 -17.53
N HIS A 98 0.79 1.01 -17.01
CA HIS A 98 0.60 1.15 -15.57
C HIS A 98 0.29 -0.19 -14.90
N VAL A 99 -0.64 -0.98 -15.43
CA VAL A 99 -1.08 -2.24 -14.81
C VAL A 99 -0.16 -3.42 -15.09
N GLY A 100 0.36 -3.55 -16.31
CA GLY A 100 1.18 -4.70 -16.71
C GLY A 100 2.65 -4.61 -16.31
N SER A 101 3.08 -3.51 -15.67
CA SER A 101 4.49 -3.32 -15.31
C SER A 101 4.69 -2.43 -14.08
N TYR A 102 4.28 -2.92 -12.91
CA TYR A 102 4.39 -2.19 -11.64
C TYR A 102 5.78 -1.57 -11.43
N TRP A 103 6.86 -2.35 -11.62
CA TRP A 103 8.23 -1.89 -11.38
C TRP A 103 8.71 -0.80 -12.35
N ARG A 104 8.05 -0.65 -13.51
CA ARG A 104 8.47 0.24 -14.59
C ARG A 104 7.79 1.60 -14.55
N TYR A 105 6.47 1.63 -14.50
CA TYR A 105 5.69 2.87 -14.49
C TYR A 105 4.97 3.08 -13.16
N GLY A 106 4.25 2.07 -12.68
CA GLY A 106 3.39 2.17 -11.51
C GLY A 106 4.11 2.66 -10.25
N ARG A 107 5.31 2.14 -9.97
CA ARG A 107 6.14 2.55 -8.84
C ARG A 107 6.49 4.04 -8.86
N SER A 108 6.81 4.60 -10.03
CA SER A 108 7.15 6.02 -10.19
C SER A 108 5.92 6.90 -9.92
N VAL A 109 4.75 6.49 -10.41
CA VAL A 109 3.46 7.17 -10.13
C VAL A 109 3.15 7.14 -8.62
N VAL A 110 3.30 5.98 -7.98
CA VAL A 110 3.08 5.82 -6.53
C VAL A 110 4.06 6.68 -5.71
N GLN A 111 5.35 6.67 -6.07
CA GLN A 111 6.37 7.47 -5.38
C GLN A 111 6.05 8.96 -5.47
N LEU A 112 5.75 9.46 -6.67
CA LEU A 112 5.41 10.85 -6.86
C LEU A 112 4.14 11.23 -6.07
N GLY A 113 3.11 10.38 -6.11
CA GLY A 113 1.89 10.57 -5.32
C GLY A 113 2.12 10.55 -3.81
N ARG A 114 3.16 9.87 -3.32
CA ARG A 114 3.61 9.88 -1.92
C ARG A 114 4.55 11.05 -1.58
N GLY A 115 4.82 11.94 -2.52
CA GLY A 115 5.74 13.06 -2.33
C GLY A 115 7.21 12.73 -2.52
N LEU A 116 7.51 11.54 -3.03
CA LEU A 116 8.86 11.07 -3.28
C LEU A 116 9.24 11.28 -4.74
N LEU A 117 10.48 11.70 -4.97
CA LEU A 117 11.05 11.68 -6.31
C LEU A 117 11.31 10.24 -6.74
N PRO A 118 10.80 9.79 -7.90
CA PRO A 118 11.17 8.50 -8.45
C PRO A 118 12.67 8.45 -8.77
N PRO A 119 13.31 7.26 -8.75
CA PRO A 119 14.70 7.12 -9.13
C PRO A 119 14.89 7.48 -10.61
N LEU A 120 16.01 8.12 -10.94
CA LEU A 120 16.42 8.29 -12.33
C LEU A 120 16.74 6.92 -12.95
N TYR A 121 16.67 6.80 -14.27
CA TYR A 121 17.05 5.57 -14.98
C TYR A 121 18.50 5.13 -14.66
N SER A 122 19.42 6.07 -14.47
CA SER A 122 20.80 5.80 -14.07
C SER A 122 20.94 5.26 -12.64
N GLU A 123 19.90 5.39 -11.82
CA GLU A 123 19.87 4.94 -10.42
C GLU A 123 19.11 3.63 -10.28
N ASP A 124 18.11 3.39 -11.14
CA ASP A 124 17.35 2.17 -11.18
C ASP A 124 16.87 1.87 -12.60
N TYR A 125 17.53 0.89 -13.25
CA TYR A 125 17.22 0.46 -14.60
C TYR A 125 15.85 -0.23 -14.74
N ASN A 126 15.12 -0.47 -13.64
CA ASN A 126 13.78 -1.03 -13.70
C ASN A 126 12.70 -0.01 -14.08
N THR A 127 12.98 1.31 -14.02
CA THR A 127 12.03 2.35 -14.49
C THR A 127 12.11 2.50 -16.01
N ASP A 128 10.97 2.70 -16.68
CA ASP A 128 10.96 2.99 -18.13
C ASP A 128 11.04 4.50 -18.43
N PHE A 129 11.04 5.36 -17.40
CA PHE A 129 11.27 6.79 -17.54
C PHE A 129 12.77 7.10 -17.70
N LYS A 130 13.18 7.53 -18.90
CA LYS A 130 14.60 7.73 -19.29
C LYS A 130 15.13 9.15 -19.09
N ASP A 131 14.41 9.96 -18.31
CA ASP A 131 14.78 11.35 -18.01
C ASP A 131 16.14 11.42 -17.30
N LYS A 132 16.91 12.48 -17.61
CA LYS A 132 18.29 12.64 -17.11
C LYS A 132 18.38 13.45 -15.82
N ASP A 133 17.31 14.11 -15.41
CA ASP A 133 17.27 14.94 -14.21
C ASP A 133 15.89 14.92 -13.55
N TYR A 134 15.81 15.25 -12.26
CA TYR A 134 14.56 15.13 -11.50
C TYR A 134 13.46 16.11 -11.92
N VAL A 135 13.78 17.23 -12.56
CA VAL A 135 12.76 18.17 -13.04
C VAL A 135 12.05 17.58 -14.25
N SER A 136 12.81 17.08 -15.23
CA SER A 136 12.25 16.39 -16.40
C SER A 136 11.55 15.10 -16.00
N LEU A 137 12.13 14.30 -15.09
CA LEU A 137 11.50 13.08 -14.59
C LEU A 137 10.15 13.36 -13.91
N ALA A 138 10.09 14.32 -12.98
CA ALA A 138 8.84 14.65 -12.29
C ALA A 138 7.77 15.15 -13.28
N ARG A 139 8.17 15.90 -14.32
CA ARG A 139 7.27 16.29 -15.41
C ARG A 139 6.72 15.07 -16.15
N SER A 140 7.60 14.21 -16.66
CA SER A 140 7.23 13.02 -17.44
C SER A 140 6.29 12.10 -16.66
N VAL A 141 6.54 11.92 -15.36
CA VAL A 141 5.67 11.12 -14.48
C VAL A 141 4.33 11.81 -14.24
N LEU A 142 4.29 13.14 -14.05
CA LEU A 142 3.03 13.88 -13.93
C LEU A 142 2.18 13.78 -15.20
N ASP A 143 2.78 13.97 -16.38
CA ASP A 143 2.08 13.88 -17.66
C ASP A 143 1.53 12.46 -17.90
N PHE A 144 2.31 11.43 -17.55
CA PHE A 144 1.84 10.05 -17.56
C PHE A 144 0.66 9.84 -16.59
N THR A 145 0.75 10.38 -15.37
CA THR A 145 -0.27 10.26 -14.33
C THR A 145 -1.57 10.96 -14.74
N VAL A 146 -1.50 12.13 -15.39
CA VAL A 146 -2.69 12.81 -15.94
C VAL A 146 -3.30 12.01 -17.07
N THR A 147 -2.49 11.49 -18.00
CA THR A 147 -2.97 10.62 -19.10
C THR A 147 -3.65 9.36 -18.55
N LEU A 148 -3.12 8.78 -17.48
CA LEU A 148 -3.75 7.66 -16.78
C LEU A 148 -5.09 8.06 -16.16
N GLY A 149 -5.17 9.26 -15.58
CA GLY A 149 -6.42 9.84 -15.06
C GLY A 149 -7.47 10.04 -16.15
N ASP A 150 -7.09 10.60 -17.29
CA ASP A 150 -7.97 10.77 -18.45
C ASP A 150 -8.48 9.40 -18.92
N ALA A 151 -7.57 8.44 -19.14
CA ALA A 151 -7.91 7.10 -19.57
C ALA A 151 -8.86 6.38 -18.58
N ALA A 152 -8.57 6.47 -17.28
CA ALA A 152 -9.38 5.82 -16.26
C ALA A 152 -10.77 6.45 -16.12
N ASN A 153 -10.91 7.78 -16.26
CA ASN A 153 -12.21 8.44 -16.20
C ASN A 153 -13.13 8.06 -17.37
N LYS A 154 -12.56 7.75 -18.54
CA LYS A 154 -13.32 7.24 -19.69
C LYS A 154 -13.88 5.83 -19.51
N LEU A 155 -13.23 5.02 -18.66
CA LEU A 155 -13.73 3.70 -18.32
C LEU A 155 -15.03 3.80 -17.52
N PRO A 156 -16.01 2.91 -17.78
CA PRO A 156 -17.26 2.92 -17.04
C PRO A 156 -17.01 2.60 -15.56
N ALA A 157 -17.72 3.31 -14.69
CA ALA A 157 -17.82 2.91 -13.29
C ALA A 157 -18.74 1.68 -13.17
N PRO A 158 -18.50 0.76 -12.22
CA PRO A 158 -19.42 -0.33 -11.95
C PRO A 158 -20.76 0.22 -11.43
N LYS A 159 -21.86 -0.43 -11.84
CA LYS A 159 -23.21 -0.06 -11.40
C LYS A 159 -23.49 -0.47 -9.95
N THR A 160 -22.74 -1.43 -9.44
CA THR A 160 -22.80 -1.97 -8.08
C THR A 160 -21.44 -1.84 -7.43
N CYS A 161 -21.38 -1.95 -6.12
CA CYS A 161 -20.07 -1.99 -5.46
C CYS A 161 -19.28 -3.22 -5.87
N VAL A 162 -17.98 -3.02 -6.03
CA VAL A 162 -17.00 -4.06 -6.28
C VAL A 162 -16.15 -4.22 -5.04
N ASP A 163 -15.98 -5.46 -4.61
CA ASP A 163 -15.00 -5.85 -3.61
C ASP A 163 -13.65 -6.08 -4.29
N SER A 164 -12.61 -5.48 -3.74
CA SER A 164 -11.25 -5.62 -4.24
C SER A 164 -10.23 -5.54 -3.10
N TRP A 165 -9.06 -6.15 -3.30
CA TRP A 165 -8.06 -6.35 -2.27
C TRP A 165 -6.68 -5.85 -2.72
N LEU A 166 -5.98 -5.19 -1.80
CA LEU A 166 -4.61 -4.73 -1.98
C LEU A 166 -3.82 -5.05 -0.72
N SER A 167 -2.69 -5.72 -0.86
CA SER A 167 -1.83 -5.99 0.29
C SER A 167 -0.51 -5.23 0.21
N VAL A 168 -0.07 -4.69 1.34
CA VAL A 168 1.13 -3.88 1.47
C VAL A 168 1.74 -4.05 2.87
N TRP A 169 3.00 -3.70 3.02
CA TRP A 169 3.64 -3.54 4.33
C TRP A 169 3.52 -2.09 4.81
N LEU A 170 2.93 -1.87 5.99
CA LEU A 170 2.76 -0.53 6.57
C LEU A 170 3.56 -0.36 7.86
N PRO A 171 4.16 0.81 8.10
CA PRO A 171 4.79 1.10 9.38
C PRO A 171 3.75 1.22 10.51
N SER A 172 4.18 0.94 11.75
CA SER A 172 3.34 0.97 12.95
C SER A 172 2.51 2.26 13.07
N GLU A 173 3.12 3.41 12.82
CA GLU A 173 2.46 4.73 12.87
C GLU A 173 1.25 4.86 11.94
N LYS A 174 1.32 4.30 10.72
CA LYS A 174 0.23 4.36 9.74
C LYS A 174 -0.90 3.40 10.13
N LEU A 175 -0.54 2.24 10.68
CA LEU A 175 -1.49 1.29 11.22
C LEU A 175 -2.26 1.87 12.41
N GLN A 176 -1.57 2.51 13.36
CA GLN A 176 -2.23 3.14 14.51
C GLN A 176 -3.15 4.28 14.07
N ALA A 177 -2.77 5.05 13.05
CA ALA A 177 -3.65 6.06 12.45
C ALA A 177 -4.92 5.43 11.85
N LEU A 178 -4.83 4.28 11.17
CA LEU A 178 -5.99 3.57 10.65
C LEU A 178 -6.90 3.03 11.77
N ARG A 179 -6.32 2.49 12.85
CA ARG A 179 -7.07 2.03 14.03
C ARG A 179 -7.84 3.18 14.70
N ALA A 180 -7.19 4.33 14.87
CA ALA A 180 -7.84 5.53 15.39
C ALA A 180 -9.00 5.99 14.49
N LYS A 181 -8.79 5.97 13.17
CA LYS A 181 -9.85 6.30 12.21
C LYS A 181 -11.03 5.35 12.29
N ALA A 182 -10.80 4.04 12.42
CA ALA A 182 -11.86 3.06 12.60
C ALA A 182 -12.67 3.31 13.88
N ALA A 183 -11.99 3.57 15.00
CA ALA A 183 -12.64 3.86 16.28
C ALA A 183 -13.51 5.13 16.25
N ASN A 184 -13.12 6.13 15.45
CA ASN A 184 -13.82 7.41 15.34
C ASN A 184 -14.80 7.47 14.15
N GLY A 185 -14.90 6.41 13.34
CA GLY A 185 -15.69 6.43 12.09
C GLY A 185 -15.18 7.45 11.06
N GLU A 186 -13.89 7.74 11.06
CA GLU A 186 -13.23 8.70 10.16
C GLU A 186 -12.88 8.08 8.80
N THR A 187 -12.53 8.96 7.86
CA THR A 187 -12.16 8.58 6.50
C THR A 187 -10.66 8.57 6.27
N THR A 188 -10.22 7.77 5.31
CA THR A 188 -8.87 7.78 4.74
C THR A 188 -8.93 7.96 3.22
N SER A 189 -7.86 8.49 2.65
CA SER A 189 -7.69 8.68 1.21
C SER A 189 -6.22 8.43 0.86
N PHE A 190 -5.96 8.24 -0.43
CA PHE A 190 -4.62 7.99 -0.96
C PHE A 190 -4.37 8.91 -2.15
N SER A 191 -3.28 9.67 -2.16
CA SER A 191 -2.95 10.65 -3.21
C SER A 191 -2.34 10.05 -4.48
N TRP A 192 -2.46 8.74 -4.65
CA TRP A 192 -2.05 8.01 -5.85
C TRP A 192 -3.10 6.95 -6.20
N PHE A 193 -3.03 6.45 -7.44
CA PHE A 193 -3.89 5.39 -7.92
C PHE A 193 -3.67 4.13 -7.10
N GLN A 194 -4.73 3.55 -6.53
CA GLN A 194 -4.64 2.20 -5.98
C GLN A 194 -4.93 1.22 -7.10
N SER A 195 -4.16 0.13 -7.17
CA SER A 195 -4.40 -0.97 -8.11
C SER A 195 -4.74 -2.25 -7.36
N PRO A 196 -5.87 -2.33 -6.63
CA PRO A 196 -6.28 -3.58 -6.01
C PRO A 196 -6.70 -4.61 -7.08
N THR A 197 -6.84 -5.86 -6.66
CA THR A 197 -7.33 -6.96 -7.48
C THR A 197 -8.72 -7.38 -7.01
N THR A 198 -9.55 -7.91 -7.91
CA THR A 198 -10.82 -8.59 -7.54
C THR A 198 -10.61 -10.04 -7.09
N ASP A 199 -9.36 -10.48 -6.96
CA ASP A 199 -8.95 -11.79 -6.51
C ASP A 199 -8.26 -11.65 -5.14
N GLU A 200 -8.98 -11.92 -4.05
CA GLU A 200 -8.45 -11.79 -2.67
C GLU A 200 -7.15 -12.59 -2.51
N ASP A 201 -7.11 -13.81 -3.04
CA ASP A 201 -5.95 -14.70 -2.93
C ASP A 201 -4.73 -14.12 -3.64
N HIS A 202 -4.92 -13.52 -4.82
CA HIS A 202 -3.84 -12.86 -5.54
C HIS A 202 -3.21 -11.74 -4.71
N SER A 203 -4.01 -10.98 -3.96
CA SER A 203 -3.49 -9.88 -3.15
C SER A 203 -2.49 -10.35 -2.08
N TYR A 204 -2.54 -11.60 -1.62
CA TYR A 204 -1.62 -12.11 -0.60
C TYR A 204 -0.17 -12.28 -1.08
N MET A 205 0.07 -12.36 -2.40
CA MET A 205 1.44 -12.48 -2.92
C MET A 205 2.32 -11.28 -2.57
N PHE A 206 1.71 -10.12 -2.32
CA PHE A 206 2.41 -8.90 -1.92
C PHE A 206 2.80 -8.87 -0.44
N LEU A 207 2.40 -9.87 0.35
CA LEU A 207 2.78 -10.04 1.76
C LEU A 207 3.93 -11.03 1.97
N SER A 208 4.51 -11.60 0.91
CA SER A 208 5.68 -12.48 1.02
C SER A 208 6.92 -11.75 1.57
N ASP A 209 7.91 -12.50 2.05
CA ASP A 209 9.17 -11.95 2.59
C ASP A 209 9.96 -11.10 1.59
N ASN A 210 9.87 -11.43 0.30
CA ASN A 210 10.49 -10.66 -0.78
C ASN A 210 9.94 -9.23 -0.90
N ASN A 211 8.75 -8.98 -0.34
CA ASN A 211 8.08 -7.70 -0.37
C ASN A 211 8.15 -6.96 0.99
N GLN A 212 8.82 -7.54 1.99
CA GLN A 212 9.10 -6.86 3.25
C GLN A 212 10.02 -5.65 3.04
N PRO A 213 9.86 -4.57 3.83
CA PRO A 213 10.83 -3.49 3.82
C PRO A 213 12.24 -3.97 4.16
N SER A 214 13.21 -3.70 3.28
CA SER A 214 14.58 -4.22 3.37
C SER A 214 15.32 -3.87 4.67
N HIS A 215 14.95 -2.76 5.33
CA HIS A 215 15.58 -2.33 6.58
C HIS A 215 15.17 -3.17 7.80
N CYS A 216 14.08 -3.93 7.72
CA CYS A 216 13.58 -4.75 8.82
C CYS A 216 13.38 -6.23 8.45
N SER A 217 13.52 -6.59 7.17
CA SER A 217 13.41 -7.97 6.69
C SER A 217 14.45 -8.89 7.35
N PRO A 218 14.10 -10.16 7.66
CA PRO A 218 12.79 -10.81 7.49
C PRO A 218 11.83 -10.65 8.70
N TYR A 219 12.21 -9.84 9.70
CA TYR A 219 11.54 -9.79 11.01
C TYR A 219 10.76 -8.48 11.25
N CYS A 220 10.19 -7.90 10.18
CA CYS A 220 9.56 -6.58 10.25
C CYS A 220 8.44 -6.48 11.29
N GLN A 221 7.54 -7.47 11.32
CA GLN A 221 6.42 -7.48 12.26
C GLN A 221 6.89 -7.76 13.69
N TRP A 222 7.78 -8.73 13.86
CA TRP A 222 8.34 -9.11 15.16
C TRP A 222 9.06 -7.94 15.86
N ARG A 223 9.77 -7.12 15.09
CA ARG A 223 10.42 -5.91 15.59
C ARG A 223 9.50 -4.68 15.64
N SER A 224 8.21 -4.85 15.35
CA SER A 224 7.21 -3.78 15.31
C SER A 224 7.54 -2.62 14.36
N PHE A 225 8.36 -2.86 13.33
CA PHE A 225 8.74 -1.84 12.36
C PHE A 225 7.71 -1.69 11.24
N SER A 226 7.23 -2.81 10.72
CA SER A 226 6.22 -2.82 9.65
C SER A 226 5.39 -4.09 9.71
N PHE A 227 4.12 -3.96 9.37
CA PHE A 227 3.11 -4.99 9.50
C PHE A 227 2.53 -5.33 8.13
N PRO A 228 2.24 -6.61 7.84
CA PRO A 228 1.53 -7.01 6.63
C PRO A 228 0.06 -6.61 6.74
N VAL A 229 -0.40 -5.77 5.83
CA VAL A 229 -1.76 -5.22 5.81
C VAL A 229 -2.45 -5.57 4.51
N GLN A 230 -3.64 -6.14 4.59
CA GLN A 230 -4.55 -6.32 3.46
C GLN A 230 -5.70 -5.33 3.56
N PHE A 231 -5.78 -4.40 2.62
CA PHE A 231 -6.93 -3.55 2.42
C PHE A 231 -8.01 -4.29 1.65
N HIS A 232 -9.24 -4.24 2.15
CA HIS A 232 -10.45 -4.64 1.44
C HIS A 232 -11.22 -3.36 1.10
N PHE A 233 -11.27 -3.02 -0.18
CA PHE A 233 -12.03 -1.90 -0.71
C PHE A 233 -13.38 -2.38 -1.21
N ARG A 234 -14.45 -1.72 -0.74
CA ARG A 234 -15.79 -1.85 -1.27
C ARG A 234 -16.24 -0.49 -1.84
N THR A 235 -16.36 -0.38 -3.17
CA THR A 235 -16.61 0.91 -3.81
C THR A 235 -17.29 0.81 -5.18
N ARG A 236 -17.96 1.91 -5.59
CA ARG A 236 -18.46 2.14 -6.95
C ARG A 236 -17.48 2.97 -7.80
N HIS A 237 -16.42 3.49 -7.19
CA HIS A 237 -15.44 4.37 -7.80
C HIS A 237 -14.17 3.63 -8.23
N SER A 238 -14.31 2.37 -8.65
CA SER A 238 -13.24 1.57 -9.27
C SER A 238 -13.42 1.52 -10.78
N LYS A 239 -12.34 1.27 -11.51
CA LYS A 239 -12.32 1.10 -12.97
C LYS A 239 -11.77 -0.29 -13.30
N ASP A 240 -12.55 -1.07 -14.05
CA ASP A 240 -12.11 -2.39 -14.50
C ASP A 240 -11.02 -2.25 -15.58
N VAL A 241 -9.84 -2.76 -15.28
CA VAL A 241 -8.67 -2.78 -16.16
C VAL A 241 -8.16 -4.21 -16.39
N ALA A 242 -8.95 -5.23 -16.03
CA ALA A 242 -8.57 -6.63 -16.15
C ALA A 242 -8.26 -7.07 -17.57
N LYS A 243 -8.85 -6.42 -18.59
CA LYS A 243 -8.52 -6.70 -20.00
C LYS A 243 -7.03 -6.48 -20.36
N TYR A 244 -6.31 -5.69 -19.56
CA TYR A 244 -4.89 -5.42 -19.75
C TYR A 244 -3.99 -6.40 -18.96
N ASP A 245 -4.53 -7.05 -17.93
CA ASP A 245 -3.88 -8.11 -17.16
C ASP A 245 -4.91 -9.08 -16.54
N ASP A 246 -5.41 -10.03 -17.35
CA ASP A 246 -6.46 -10.98 -16.90
C ASP A 246 -5.97 -11.95 -15.82
N LYS A 247 -4.64 -12.08 -15.66
CA LYS A 247 -4.07 -12.92 -14.61
C LYS A 247 -4.31 -12.26 -13.27
N GLU A 248 -3.93 -11.00 -13.11
CA GLU A 248 -4.04 -10.31 -11.83
C GLU A 248 -5.46 -9.80 -11.53
N LYS A 249 -6.35 -9.74 -12.54
CA LYS A 249 -7.69 -9.15 -12.47
C LYS A 249 -7.71 -7.76 -11.77
N PRO A 250 -6.82 -6.84 -12.17
CA PRO A 250 -6.70 -5.55 -11.52
C PRO A 250 -7.93 -4.67 -11.76
N VAL A 251 -8.26 -3.91 -10.74
CA VAL A 251 -9.10 -2.72 -10.83
C VAL A 251 -8.27 -1.50 -10.45
N LEU A 252 -8.66 -0.33 -10.93
CA LEU A 252 -7.98 0.92 -10.63
C LEU A 252 -8.92 1.81 -9.81
N ILE A 253 -8.47 2.27 -8.64
CA ILE A 253 -9.15 3.26 -7.82
C ILE A 253 -8.43 4.59 -7.99
N LEU A 254 -9.18 5.65 -8.33
CA LEU A 254 -8.60 6.97 -8.57
C LEU A 254 -8.06 7.60 -7.27
N PRO A 255 -7.05 8.48 -7.36
CA PRO A 255 -6.51 9.14 -6.18
C PRO A 255 -7.53 10.03 -5.46
N ASN A 256 -7.25 10.28 -4.18
CA ASN A 256 -7.99 11.15 -3.26
C ASN A 256 -9.46 10.77 -3.00
N LEU A 257 -9.94 9.62 -3.49
CA LEU A 257 -11.23 9.08 -3.08
C LEU A 257 -11.23 8.84 -1.56
N ALA A 258 -12.32 9.23 -0.92
CA ALA A 258 -12.49 9.11 0.52
C ALA A 258 -13.17 7.78 0.87
N PHE A 259 -12.58 7.05 1.79
CA PHE A 259 -13.09 5.77 2.29
C PHE A 259 -13.27 5.86 3.80
N LYS A 260 -14.45 5.50 4.31
CA LYS A 260 -14.64 5.22 5.73
C LYS A 260 -13.82 4.00 6.10
N VAL A 261 -13.08 4.09 7.20
CA VAL A 261 -12.40 2.94 7.78
C VAL A 261 -13.40 2.22 8.68
N LEU A 262 -13.92 1.07 8.23
CA LEU A 262 -14.98 0.35 8.92
C LEU A 262 -14.43 -0.58 10.02
N ASP A 263 -13.31 -1.24 9.74
CA ASP A 263 -12.72 -2.23 10.63
C ASP A 263 -11.21 -2.31 10.39
N VAL A 264 -10.46 -2.54 11.47
CA VAL A 264 -9.03 -2.85 11.44
C VAL A 264 -8.82 -4.03 12.39
N SER A 265 -8.76 -5.23 11.83
CA SER A 265 -8.72 -6.48 12.59
C SER A 265 -7.46 -7.29 12.30
N GLU A 266 -6.99 -8.01 13.31
CA GLU A 266 -5.90 -8.97 13.17
C GLU A 266 -6.47 -10.34 12.81
N VAL A 267 -5.88 -10.97 11.81
CA VAL A 267 -6.21 -12.32 11.36
C VAL A 267 -4.97 -13.18 11.55
N ILE A 268 -5.07 -14.13 12.47
CA ILE A 268 -3.99 -15.06 12.78
C ILE A 268 -3.73 -15.96 11.57
N THR A 269 -2.47 -15.98 11.12
CA THR A 269 -2.00 -16.80 9.99
C THR A 269 -1.03 -17.89 10.42
N ASP A 270 -0.47 -17.78 11.64
CA ASP A 270 0.29 -18.84 12.29
C ASP A 270 -0.53 -19.43 13.45
N PRO A 271 -1.02 -20.68 13.33
CA PRO A 271 -1.76 -21.31 14.42
C PRO A 271 -0.92 -21.50 15.69
N LEU A 272 0.42 -21.64 15.58
CA LEU A 272 1.28 -21.73 16.76
C LEU A 272 1.27 -20.45 17.57
N TYR A 273 1.09 -19.30 16.93
CA TYR A 273 1.16 -17.99 17.59
C TYR A 273 0.15 -17.83 18.74
N VAL A 274 -0.99 -18.51 18.65
CA VAL A 274 -2.07 -18.44 19.65
C VAL A 274 -2.17 -19.65 20.56
N MET A 275 -1.30 -20.65 20.38
CA MET A 275 -1.31 -21.84 21.24
C MET A 275 -0.94 -21.47 22.68
N SER A 276 -1.64 -22.08 23.62
CA SER A 276 -1.19 -22.14 25.01
C SER A 276 0.10 -22.93 25.14
N SER A 277 0.79 -22.78 26.27
CA SER A 277 2.02 -23.54 26.54
C SER A 277 1.79 -25.06 26.47
N ALA A 278 0.65 -25.55 26.94
CA ALA A 278 0.32 -26.98 26.88
C ALA A 278 0.10 -27.47 25.44
N GLU A 279 -0.68 -26.74 24.63
CA GLU A 279 -0.92 -27.07 23.22
C GLU A 279 0.38 -27.03 22.40
N LEU A 280 1.26 -26.07 22.68
CA LEU A 280 2.55 -25.97 22.02
C LEU A 280 3.49 -27.13 22.39
N VAL A 281 3.50 -27.54 23.66
CA VAL A 281 4.26 -28.71 24.13
C VAL A 281 3.73 -30.00 23.49
N GLU A 282 2.41 -30.15 23.38
CA GLU A 282 1.78 -31.26 22.69
C GLU A 282 2.18 -31.27 21.21
N TRP A 283 2.01 -30.15 20.51
CA TRP A 283 2.42 -29.99 19.12
C TRP A 283 3.89 -30.37 18.92
N LEU A 284 4.82 -29.86 19.73
CA LEU A 284 6.24 -30.20 19.63
C LEU A 284 6.55 -31.68 19.87
N ASN A 285 5.67 -32.44 20.52
CA ASN A 285 5.82 -33.88 20.73
C ASN A 285 5.15 -34.72 19.63
N GLU A 286 4.61 -34.11 18.59
CA GLU A 286 4.02 -34.78 17.43
C GLU A 286 4.96 -34.83 16.22
N THR A 287 4.60 -35.63 15.23
CA THR A 287 5.21 -35.59 13.89
C THR A 287 4.37 -34.73 12.96
N HIS A 288 4.98 -33.77 12.27
CA HIS A 288 4.29 -32.85 11.38
C HIS A 288 4.59 -33.17 9.92
N PRO A 289 3.57 -33.34 9.07
CA PRO A 289 3.78 -33.52 7.64
C PRO A 289 4.34 -32.24 7.03
N TYR A 290 5.36 -32.36 6.17
CA TYR A 290 5.86 -31.24 5.39
C TYR A 290 4.83 -30.83 4.34
N ARG A 291 4.20 -29.67 4.52
CA ARG A 291 3.16 -29.15 3.63
C ARG A 291 3.66 -28.16 2.57
N ASN A 292 4.95 -27.83 2.58
CA ASN A 292 5.49 -26.97 1.55
C ASN A 292 5.67 -27.78 0.25
N TRP A 293 4.92 -27.35 -0.76
CA TRP A 293 4.79 -27.98 -2.07
C TRP A 293 5.91 -27.54 -3.03
N GLN A 294 6.76 -26.57 -2.63
CA GLN A 294 7.96 -26.20 -3.36
C GLN A 294 9.10 -27.19 -3.08
N TYR A 295 9.21 -28.17 -3.99
CA TYR A 295 10.40 -28.97 -4.29
C TYR A 295 10.86 -30.01 -3.22
N GLU A 296 11.05 -31.25 -3.71
CA GLU A 296 11.88 -32.34 -3.17
C GLU A 296 11.46 -33.09 -1.89
N ARG A 297 10.63 -32.54 -0.99
CA ARG A 297 10.31 -33.20 0.30
C ARG A 297 8.83 -33.52 0.55
N ALA A 298 7.99 -33.43 -0.48
CA ALA A 298 6.57 -33.78 -0.38
C ALA A 298 6.39 -35.22 0.15
N GLY A 299 5.62 -35.37 1.24
CA GLY A 299 5.39 -36.66 1.92
C GLY A 299 6.35 -36.98 3.07
N GLN A 300 7.35 -36.14 3.35
CA GLN A 300 8.16 -36.25 4.56
C GLN A 300 7.39 -35.74 5.79
N SER A 301 7.70 -36.28 6.95
CA SER A 301 7.22 -35.77 8.25
C SER A 301 8.43 -35.48 9.13
N PHE A 302 8.33 -34.43 9.94
CA PHE A 302 9.40 -33.98 10.82
C PHE A 302 8.92 -33.92 12.27
N GLY A 303 9.87 -33.98 13.21
CA GLY A 303 9.59 -34.16 14.63
C GLY A 303 9.53 -35.64 15.02
N PRO A 304 9.22 -35.96 16.28
CA PRO A 304 8.95 -35.02 17.37
C PRO A 304 10.20 -34.27 17.86
N TYR A 305 9.99 -33.17 18.59
CA TYR A 305 11.00 -32.28 19.15
C TYR A 305 10.93 -32.20 20.69
N PRO A 306 11.13 -33.32 21.41
CA PRO A 306 10.90 -33.39 22.86
C PRO A 306 11.80 -32.46 23.68
N ARG A 307 13.02 -32.16 23.19
CA ARG A 307 13.92 -31.19 23.86
C ARG A 307 13.38 -29.77 23.81
N LEU A 308 12.80 -29.36 22.68
CA LEU A 308 12.13 -28.06 22.58
C LEU A 308 10.85 -28.05 23.41
N ALA A 309 10.08 -29.14 23.40
CA ALA A 309 8.88 -29.26 24.23
C ALA A 309 9.22 -29.08 25.72
N GLN A 310 10.27 -29.75 26.22
CA GLN A 310 10.74 -29.57 27.60
C GLN A 310 11.15 -28.12 27.87
N ALA A 311 11.88 -27.47 26.95
CA ALA A 311 12.29 -26.09 27.13
C ALA A 311 11.12 -25.09 27.13
N VAL A 312 10.09 -25.33 26.30
CA VAL A 312 8.83 -24.59 26.33
C VAL A 312 8.14 -24.76 27.67
N GLN A 313 8.05 -26.00 28.16
CA GLN A 313 7.45 -26.33 29.44
C GLN A 313 8.18 -25.67 30.62
N ASP A 314 9.51 -25.81 30.68
CA ASP A 314 10.36 -25.27 31.75
C ASP A 314 10.27 -23.75 31.85
N ARG A 315 10.03 -23.08 30.71
CA ARG A 315 9.92 -21.62 30.61
C ARG A 315 8.49 -21.12 30.65
N GLY A 316 7.49 -22.01 30.62
CA GLY A 316 6.07 -21.65 30.51
C GLY A 316 5.76 -20.77 29.29
N MET A 317 6.44 -21.02 28.16
CA MET A 317 6.24 -20.22 26.94
C MET A 317 4.94 -20.63 26.25
N ASP A 318 4.12 -19.64 25.91
CA ASP A 318 3.01 -19.79 24.97
C ASP A 318 3.51 -19.60 23.53
N GLY A 319 2.59 -19.67 22.56
CA GLY A 319 2.86 -19.47 21.15
C GLY A 319 3.57 -18.18 20.80
N GLN A 320 3.18 -17.07 21.45
CA GLN A 320 3.79 -15.76 21.22
C GLN A 320 5.22 -15.73 21.78
N GLY A 321 5.42 -16.23 23.01
CA GLY A 321 6.73 -16.32 23.64
C GLY A 321 7.69 -17.23 22.86
N PHE A 322 7.19 -18.36 22.36
CA PHE A 322 7.96 -19.28 21.52
C PHE A 322 8.37 -18.65 20.19
N SER A 323 7.44 -17.98 19.51
CA SER A 323 7.74 -17.32 18.23
C SER A 323 8.67 -16.11 18.40
N ALA A 324 8.59 -15.38 19.51
CA ALA A 324 9.58 -14.34 19.83
C ALA A 324 10.97 -14.92 20.14
N TRP A 325 11.01 -16.10 20.76
CA TRP A 325 12.25 -16.82 21.05
C TRP A 325 13.02 -17.23 19.78
N GLU A 326 12.32 -17.47 18.66
CA GLU A 326 12.87 -17.65 17.30
C GLU A 326 13.71 -16.46 16.85
N VAL A 327 13.09 -15.28 16.89
CA VAL A 327 13.60 -14.03 16.30
C VAL A 327 14.85 -13.53 17.02
N ASP A 328 14.97 -13.82 18.31
CA ASP A 328 16.14 -13.51 19.11
C ASP A 328 17.37 -14.39 18.78
N GLY A 329 17.25 -15.32 17.82
CA GLY A 329 18.33 -16.25 17.46
C GLY A 329 18.64 -17.27 18.55
N LYS A 330 17.74 -17.43 19.52
CA LYS A 330 17.96 -18.28 20.69
C LYS A 330 17.52 -19.73 20.47
N TYR A 331 16.87 -20.05 19.34
CA TYR A 331 16.76 -21.44 18.86
C TYR A 331 18.14 -22.05 18.59
N ASP A 332 19.07 -21.22 18.09
CA ASP A 332 20.35 -21.66 17.51
C ASP A 332 21.41 -22.05 18.56
N MET A 333 21.25 -21.63 19.82
CA MET A 333 22.33 -21.78 20.82
C MET A 333 22.10 -22.87 21.86
N LEU A 334 20.93 -23.54 21.88
CA LEU A 334 20.61 -24.40 23.01
C LEU A 334 20.18 -25.83 22.66
N HIS A 335 19.32 -26.12 21.67
CA HIS A 335 18.58 -27.41 21.70
C HIS A 335 18.43 -28.23 20.40
N LEU A 336 18.90 -27.76 19.24
CA LEU A 336 18.89 -28.52 17.98
C LEU A 336 20.31 -28.54 17.38
N GLU A 337 21.03 -29.66 17.49
CA GLU A 337 22.33 -29.82 16.86
C GLU A 337 22.19 -30.41 15.45
N GLY A 338 22.94 -29.87 14.48
CA GLY A 338 23.18 -30.49 13.18
C GLY A 338 21.91 -30.85 12.38
N ALA A 339 21.62 -32.15 12.27
CA ALA A 339 20.65 -32.71 11.33
C ALA A 339 19.18 -32.41 11.67
N GLU A 340 18.85 -31.96 12.89
CA GLU A 340 17.47 -31.68 13.32
C GLU A 340 17.04 -30.22 13.08
N TYR A 341 17.99 -29.29 12.98
CA TYR A 341 17.71 -27.86 12.79
C TYR A 341 16.94 -27.58 11.50
N ARG A 342 17.41 -28.12 10.37
CA ARG A 342 16.76 -27.90 9.08
C ARG A 342 15.36 -28.54 9.00
N PRO A 343 15.17 -29.81 9.41
CA PRO A 343 13.84 -30.41 9.58
C PRO A 343 12.88 -29.62 10.47
N PHE A 344 13.36 -29.07 11.59
CA PHE A 344 12.54 -28.22 12.46
C PHE A 344 12.11 -26.93 11.75
N PHE A 345 13.04 -26.23 11.10
CA PHE A 345 12.72 -25.04 10.32
C PHE A 345 11.76 -25.36 9.15
N ASP A 346 11.91 -26.52 8.51
CA ASP A 346 11.02 -26.97 7.44
C ASP A 346 9.59 -27.27 7.98
N ALA A 347 9.46 -27.88 9.17
CA ALA A 347 8.17 -28.07 9.86
C ALA A 347 7.53 -26.74 10.25
N LEU A 348 8.34 -25.85 10.83
CA LEU A 348 8.00 -24.48 11.18
C LEU A 348 7.53 -23.69 9.95
N ALA A 349 8.21 -23.76 8.81
CA ALA A 349 7.82 -23.04 7.60
C ALA A 349 6.47 -23.54 7.04
N SER A 350 6.12 -24.79 7.29
CA SER A 350 4.86 -25.39 6.83
C SER A 350 3.61 -24.97 7.62
N ARG A 351 3.79 -24.29 8.77
CA ARG A 351 2.69 -23.80 9.63
C ARG A 351 2.05 -22.51 9.11
N PHE A 352 2.80 -21.75 8.31
CA PHE A 352 2.38 -20.47 7.76
C PHE A 352 1.55 -20.70 6.51
N GLU A 353 0.27 -21.01 6.71
CA GLU A 353 -0.68 -21.11 5.60
C GLU A 353 -1.47 -19.79 5.53
N MET A 354 -1.13 -18.92 4.58
CA MET A 354 -2.15 -18.00 4.06
C MET A 354 -3.23 -18.86 3.37
N PRO A 355 -4.51 -18.42 3.36
CA PRO A 355 -5.64 -19.23 2.91
C PRO A 355 -5.29 -20.07 1.67
N PRO A 356 -5.41 -21.41 1.76
CA PRO A 356 -4.93 -22.28 0.72
C PRO A 356 -5.71 -22.05 -0.56
N ARG A 357 -4.93 -21.89 -1.61
CA ARG A 357 -5.38 -21.87 -2.98
C ARG A 357 -6.19 -23.11 -3.34
N ALA A 358 -7.41 -22.91 -3.83
CA ALA A 358 -8.01 -23.78 -4.82
C ALA A 358 -7.92 -23.12 -6.22
N GLY A 359 -6.80 -23.32 -6.93
CA GLY A 359 -6.69 -22.99 -8.38
C GLY A 359 -6.01 -21.67 -8.80
N ARG A 360 -5.48 -21.68 -10.05
CA ARG A 360 -4.90 -20.59 -10.90
C ARG A 360 -3.37 -20.28 -10.86
N PHE A 361 -2.81 -19.59 -9.87
CA PHE A 361 -1.36 -19.20 -9.74
C PHE A 361 -0.40 -20.24 -9.06
N GLY A 362 -0.79 -21.52 -8.94
CA GLY A 362 0.05 -22.68 -8.56
C GLY A 362 0.67 -22.77 -7.15
N THR A 363 0.70 -21.69 -6.37
CA THR A 363 1.65 -21.57 -5.24
C THR A 363 1.01 -20.96 -3.97
N PRO A 364 0.80 -21.71 -2.86
CA PRO A 364 0.67 -21.11 -1.54
C PRO A 364 1.86 -20.20 -1.23
N VAL A 365 1.57 -18.95 -0.85
CA VAL A 365 2.60 -17.99 -0.45
C VAL A 365 2.81 -18.18 1.05
N ALA A 366 4.00 -18.64 1.44
CA ALA A 366 4.38 -18.67 2.85
C ALA A 366 4.50 -17.22 3.34
N ASN A 367 3.77 -16.88 4.40
CA ASN A 367 3.88 -15.60 5.09
C ASN A 367 4.54 -15.85 6.44
N GLN A 368 5.79 -15.44 6.63
CA GLN A 368 6.51 -15.62 7.91
C GLN A 368 5.98 -14.72 9.04
N ALA A 369 4.95 -13.93 8.75
CA ALA A 369 4.26 -13.10 9.72
C ALA A 369 3.20 -13.93 10.48
N PRO A 370 3.19 -13.94 11.82
CA PRO A 370 2.21 -14.67 12.63
C PRO A 370 0.75 -14.27 12.40
N TYR A 371 0.51 -13.04 11.93
CA TYR A 371 -0.81 -12.55 11.59
C TYR A 371 -0.73 -11.48 10.52
N ILE A 372 -1.85 -11.30 9.81
CA ILE A 372 -2.07 -10.16 8.91
C ILE A 372 -3.07 -9.21 9.52
N ILE A 373 -3.05 -7.96 9.08
CA ILE A 373 -4.04 -6.97 9.49
C ILE A 373 -4.97 -6.73 8.32
N LYS A 374 -6.26 -7.01 8.49
CA LYS A 374 -7.30 -6.67 7.51
C LYS A 374 -7.87 -5.29 7.82
N VAL A 375 -7.90 -4.43 6.80
CA VAL A 375 -8.49 -3.08 6.88
C VAL A 375 -9.66 -3.00 5.92
N LYS A 376 -10.88 -2.87 6.44
CA LYS A 376 -12.09 -2.74 5.63
C LYS A 376 -12.37 -1.28 5.34
N LEU A 377 -12.46 -0.96 4.06
CA LEU A 377 -12.68 0.37 3.53
C LEU A 377 -13.96 0.38 2.72
N GLU A 378 -14.88 1.30 3.04
CA GLU A 378 -16.07 1.54 2.23
C GLU A 378 -16.09 3.01 1.79
N ASP A 379 -16.33 3.20 0.51
CA ASP A 379 -16.51 4.51 -0.10
C ASP A 379 -17.61 5.33 0.60
N THR A 380 -17.34 6.63 0.82
CA THR A 380 -18.24 7.55 1.52
C THR A 380 -19.61 7.76 0.86
N GLU A 381 -19.73 7.54 -0.44
CA GLU A 381 -21.01 7.63 -1.16
C GLU A 381 -21.92 6.41 -0.92
N GLY A 382 -21.39 5.36 -0.29
CA GLY A 382 -22.14 4.21 0.18
C GLY A 382 -22.49 3.19 -0.91
N CYS A 383 -22.66 1.94 -0.47
CA CYS A 383 -22.94 0.80 -1.33
C CYS A 383 -24.42 0.37 -1.37
N ALA A 384 -25.32 1.19 -0.82
CA ALA A 384 -26.75 0.90 -0.66
C ALA A 384 -27.56 0.82 -1.95
#